data_AF-A0A4Q9FJQ6-F1
#
_entry.id   AF-A0A4Q9FJQ6-F1
#
_cell.length_a   1.000
_cell.length_b   1.000
_cell.length_c   1.000
_cell.angle_alpha   90.00
_cell.angle_beta   90.00
_cell.angle_gamma   90.00
#
_symmetry.space_group_name_H-M   'P 1'
#
loop_
_entity.id
_entity.type
_entity.pdbx_description
1 polymer ?
#
loop_
_entity_poly.entity_id
_entity_poly.type
_entity_poly.pdbx_seq_one_letter_code
_entity_poly.pdbx_strand_id
1 'polypeptide(L)' 'MESQPNNPLHGIKLEQIINDLVAHYGWEYVGYQIKIRCFTHNPSVKSSLKFLRRTPWARTKVEQLYLRMLENNKR' A
#
# COMPACT_ATOMS: atom_id res chain seq x y z
N MET A 1 12.96 -9.82 -30.10
CA MET A 1 11.75 -10.03 -29.29
C MET A 1 11.76 -8.97 -28.21
N GLU A 2 10.96 -7.93 -28.41
CA GLU A 2 10.91 -6.72 -27.59
C GLU A 2 10.18 -7.02 -26.29
N SER A 3 10.93 -7.17 -25.19
CA SER A 3 10.36 -7.16 -23.85
C SER A 3 10.40 -5.73 -23.34
N GLN A 4 9.37 -4.94 -23.67
CA GLN A 4 9.02 -3.74 -22.91
C GLN A 4 7.92 -4.12 -21.91
N PRO A 5 8.19 -4.21 -20.59
CA PRO A 5 7.11 -4.21 -19.60
C PRO A 5 7.34 -3.18 -18.48
N ASN A 6 7.94 -2.02 -18.79
CA ASN A 6 8.08 -0.86 -17.89
C ASN A 6 6.73 -0.14 -17.61
N ASN A 7 5.63 -0.89 -17.45
CA ASN A 7 4.38 -0.36 -16.91
C ASN A 7 4.24 -0.85 -15.46
N PRO A 8 4.86 -0.17 -14.48
CA PRO A 8 4.86 -0.63 -13.09
C PRO A 8 3.47 -0.70 -12.46
N LEU A 9 2.44 -0.12 -13.09
CA LEU A 9 1.09 0.06 -12.54
C LEU A 9 -0.03 -0.78 -13.19
N HIS A 10 0.25 -1.57 -14.23
CA HIS A 10 -0.81 -2.32 -14.90
C HIS A 10 -1.14 -3.62 -14.13
N GLY A 11 -2.13 -3.56 -13.23
CA GLY A 11 -2.63 -4.72 -12.48
C GLY A 11 -2.22 -4.80 -11.01
N ILE A 12 -1.76 -3.69 -10.41
CA ILE A 12 -1.37 -3.71 -8.98
C ILE A 12 -2.60 -3.96 -8.12
N LYS A 13 -2.59 -5.10 -7.43
CA LYS A 13 -3.62 -5.47 -6.45
C LYS A 13 -3.42 -4.62 -5.19
N LEU A 14 -4.51 -4.32 -4.47
CA LEU A 14 -4.43 -3.67 -3.15
C LEU A 14 -3.48 -4.41 -2.18
N GLU A 15 -3.37 -5.74 -2.34
CA GLU A 15 -2.40 -6.56 -1.61
C GLU A 15 -0.94 -6.18 -1.93
N GLN A 16 -0.62 -5.97 -3.20
CA GLN A 16 0.71 -5.56 -3.63
C GLN A 16 1.03 -4.16 -3.11
N ILE A 17 0.09 -3.22 -3.20
CA ILE A 17 0.25 -1.86 -2.65
C ILE A 17 0.65 -1.90 -1.17
N ILE A 18 -0.05 -2.69 -0.35
CA ILE A 18 0.25 -2.81 1.07
C ILE A 18 1.62 -3.46 1.27
N ASN A 19 1.94 -4.54 0.55
CA ASN A 19 3.26 -5.18 0.66
C ASN A 19 4.38 -4.21 0.31
N ASP A 20 4.24 -3.43 -0.76
CA ASP A 20 5.24 -2.45 -1.20
C ASP A 20 5.44 -1.33 -0.17
N LEU A 21 4.34 -0.76 0.32
CA LEU A 21 4.37 0.28 1.36
C LEU A 21 5.03 -0.21 2.65
N VAL A 22 4.71 -1.44 3.05
CA VAL A 22 5.28 -2.05 4.26
C VAL A 22 6.74 -2.45 4.02
N ALA A 23 7.09 -2.94 2.85
CA ALA A 23 8.47 -3.28 2.52
C ALA A 23 9.38 -2.05 2.48
N HIS A 24 8.86 -0.91 2.02
CA HIS A 24 9.61 0.33 1.90
C HIS A 24 9.63 1.18 3.18
N TYR A 25 8.48 1.33 3.86
CA TYR A 25 8.37 2.18 5.05
C TYR A 25 8.17 1.43 6.38
N GLY A 26 7.74 0.18 6.34
CA GLY A 26 7.34 -0.57 7.52
C GLY A 26 5.93 -0.25 8.01
N TRP A 27 5.39 -1.15 8.85
CA TRP A 27 4.04 -1.03 9.40
C TRP A 27 3.87 0.18 10.32
N GLU A 28 4.92 0.59 11.04
CA GLU A 28 4.88 1.72 11.95
C GLU A 28 4.59 3.03 11.22
N TYR A 29 5.29 3.28 10.11
CA TYR A 29 5.07 4.48 9.30
C TYR A 29 3.71 4.46 8.61
N VAL A 30 3.32 3.31 8.04
CA VAL A 30 2.00 3.15 7.41
C VAL A 30 0.88 3.37 8.44
N GLY A 31 1.03 2.84 9.66
CA GLY A 31 0.11 3.07 10.77
C GLY A 31 0.11 4.51 11.30
N TYR A 32 1.23 5.20 11.20
CA TYR A 32 1.32 6.62 11.55
C TYR A 32 0.57 7.50 10.54
N GLN A 33 0.76 7.26 9.24
CA GLN A 33 0.04 7.96 8.17
C GLN A 33 -1.45 7.59 8.18
N ILE A 34 -1.76 6.32 8.42
CA ILE A 34 -3.10 5.76 8.40
C ILE A 34 -3.38 5.21 9.79
N LYS A 35 -3.88 6.09 10.67
CA LYS A 35 -4.21 5.80 12.08
C LYS A 35 -5.35 4.78 12.22
N ILE A 36 -5.09 3.53 11.83
CA ILE A 36 -5.99 2.40 11.99
C ILE A 36 -5.33 1.36 12.89
N ARG A 37 -6.14 0.73 13.74
CA ARG A 37 -5.67 -0.31 14.66
C ARG A 37 -5.05 -1.51 13.94
N CYS A 38 -5.48 -1.79 12.70
CA CYS A 38 -4.99 -2.94 11.94
C CYS A 38 -3.48 -2.87 11.60
N PHE A 39 -2.90 -1.68 11.54
CA PHE A 39 -1.46 -1.50 11.25
C PHE A 39 -0.60 -1.41 12.51
N THR A 40 -1.21 -1.15 13.67
CA THR A 40 -0.51 -0.97 14.96
C THR A 40 -0.65 -2.18 15.88
N HIS A 41 -1.73 -2.95 15.76
CA HIS A 41 -2.01 -4.09 16.61
C HIS A 41 -2.24 -5.34 15.73
N ASN A 42 -1.23 -6.22 15.70
CA ASN A 42 -1.14 -7.39 14.80
C ASN A 42 -1.15 -7.03 13.29
N PRO A 43 -0.14 -6.27 12.82
CA PRO A 43 -0.02 -5.93 11.42
C PRO A 43 0.10 -7.18 10.54
N SER A 44 -0.88 -7.36 9.64
CA SER A 44 -0.87 -8.43 8.64
C SER A 44 -1.60 -7.98 7.39
N VAL A 45 -1.07 -8.36 6.23
CA VAL A 45 -1.62 -8.01 4.92
C VAL A 45 -3.06 -8.53 4.76
N LYS A 46 -3.33 -9.78 5.14
CA LYS A 46 -4.68 -10.38 5.04
C LYS A 46 -5.71 -9.65 5.91
N SER A 47 -5.34 -9.31 7.15
CA SER A 47 -6.21 -8.57 8.07
C SER A 47 -6.49 -7.15 7.56
N SER A 48 -5.42 -6.50 7.07
CA SER A 48 -5.50 -5.16 6.47
C SER A 48 -6.41 -5.14 5.25
N LEU A 49 -6.28 -6.10 4.33
CA LEU A 49 -7.16 -6.21 3.17
C LEU A 49 -8.63 -6.41 3.55
N LYS A 50 -8.91 -7.27 4.52
CA LYS A 50 -10.28 -7.49 5.02
C LYS A 50 -10.85 -6.19 5.61
N PHE A 51 -10.04 -5.42 6.33
CA PHE A 51 -10.43 -4.13 6.88
C PHE A 51 -10.68 -3.08 5.78
N LEU A 52 -9.74 -2.92 4.85
CA LEU A 52 -9.82 -1.94 3.76
C LEU A 52 -11.00 -2.20 2.82
N ARG A 53 -11.42 -3.46 2.65
CA ARG A 53 -12.66 -3.81 1.93
C ARG A 53 -13.92 -3.31 2.63
N ARG A 54 -13.93 -3.24 3.96
CA ARG A 54 -15.06 -2.74 4.76
C ARG A 54 -14.99 -1.24 5.02
N THR A 55 -13.84 -0.62 4.81
CA THR A 55 -13.58 0.77 5.15
C THR A 55 -12.96 1.52 3.96
N PRO A 56 -13.79 2.03 3.04
CA PRO A 56 -13.33 2.60 1.77
C PRO A 56 -12.43 3.83 1.95
N TRP A 57 -12.70 4.70 2.93
CA TRP A 57 -11.85 5.87 3.18
C TRP A 57 -10.41 5.50 3.55
N ALA A 58 -10.21 4.37 4.23
CA ALA A 58 -8.89 3.89 4.61
C ALA A 58 -8.13 3.35 3.40
N ARG A 59 -8.84 2.66 2.49
CA ARG A 59 -8.29 2.23 1.20
C ARG A 59 -7.76 3.40 0.39
N THR A 60 -8.55 4.46 0.25
CA THR A 60 -8.13 5.67 -0.48
C THR A 60 -6.85 6.27 0.11
N LYS A 61 -6.70 6.27 1.45
CA LYS A 61 -5.45 6.75 2.09
C LYS A 61 -4.25 5.86 1.79
N VAL A 62 -4.42 4.54 1.77
CA VAL A 62 -3.35 3.59 1.39
C VAL A 62 -2.92 3.84 -0.06
N GLU A 63 -3.88 3.98 -0.96
CA GLU A 63 -3.62 4.26 -2.39
C GLU A 63 -2.90 5.61 -2.56
N GLN A 64 -3.32 6.66 -1.86
CA GLN A 64 -2.64 7.96 -1.87
C GLN A 64 -1.20 7.90 -1.34
N LEU A 65 -0.96 7.15 -0.25
CA LEU A 65 0.38 6.97 0.29
C LEU A 65 1.30 6.25 -0.71
N TYR A 66 0.76 5.28 -1.43
CA TYR A 66 1.50 4.55 -2.45
C TYR A 66 1.84 5.41 -3.66
N LEU A 67 0.93 6.27 -4.12
CA LEU A 67 1.23 7.23 -5.18
C LEU A 67 2.38 8.16 -4.78
N ARG A 68 2.36 8.70 -3.55
CA ARG A 68 3.46 9.53 -3.04
C ARG A 68 4.81 8.79 -3.01
N MET A 69 4.78 7.52 -2.63
CA MET A 69 5.97 6.66 -2.61
C MET A 69 6.55 6.44 -4.02
N LEU A 70 5.69 6.22 -5.01
CA LEU A 70 6.08 6.10 -6.42
C LEU A 70 6.61 7.43 -6.99
N GLU A 71 5.98 8.56 -6.64
CA GLU A 71 6.45 9.89 -7.02
C GLU A 71 7.85 10.17 -6.46
N ASN A 72 8.11 9.78 -5.21
CA ASN A 72 9.43 9.92 -4.58
C ASN A 72 10.49 8.98 -5.20
N ASN A 73 10.14 7.75 -5.58
CA ASN A 73 11.06 6.80 -6.23
C ASN A 73 11.39 7.15 -7.69
N LYS A 74 10.61 8.03 -8.33
CA LYS A 74 10.86 8.49 -9.71
C LYS A 74 11.78 9.71 -9.82
N ARG A 75 12.26 10.24 -8.69
CA ARG A 75 13.16 11.41 -8.65
C ARG A 75 14.63 11.02 -8.61
#